data_AF-A0A7V7CUD4-F1
#
_entry.id   AF-A0A7V7CUD4-F1
#
_cell.length_a   1.000
_cell.length_b   1.000
_cell.length_c   1.000
_cell.angle_alpha   90.00
_cell.angle_beta   90.00
_cell.angle_gamma   90.00
#
_symmetry.space_group_name_H-M   'P 1'
#
loop_
_entity.id
_entity.type
_entity.pdbx_description
1 polymer ?
#
loop_
_entity_poly.entity_id
_entity_poly.type
_entity_poly.pdbx_seq_one_letter_code
_entity_poly.pdbx_strand_id
1 'polypeptide(L)'
;MNAIHGRVSKSGRISLPADFRKAVGLGHGGDVVVELNGNEIRIKTIDEVVSRAQTLTRHLLGGKPSASVDAFLAERRRDASKE
;
A
#
# COMPACT_ATOMS: atom_id res chain seq x y z
N MET A 1 13.92 -8.34 13.23
CA MET A 1 14.31 -7.36 12.18
C MET A 1 15.39 -8.03 11.35
N ASN A 2 15.07 -8.46 10.13
CA ASN A 2 16.02 -9.17 9.29
C ASN A 2 16.71 -8.16 8.37
N ALA A 3 18.02 -8.05 8.47
CA ALA A 3 18.84 -7.16 7.66
C ALA A 3 19.85 -7.98 6.87
N ILE A 4 20.12 -7.57 5.64
CA ILE A 4 21.14 -8.15 4.77
C ILE A 4 22.05 -7.05 4.27
N HIS A 5 23.33 -7.38 4.12
CA HIS A 5 24.27 -6.48 3.45
C HIS A 5 24.12 -6.65 1.93
N GLY A 6 23.63 -5.60 1.27
CA GLY A 6 23.51 -5.53 -0.19
C GLY A 6 24.57 -4.61 -0.79
N ARG A 7 24.99 -4.90 -2.02
CA ARG A 7 25.83 -3.98 -2.81
C ARG A 7 24.97 -3.28 -3.85
N VAL A 8 25.10 -1.97 -3.95
CA VAL A 8 24.54 -1.18 -5.04
C VAL A 8 25.51 -1.25 -6.22
N SER A 9 25.05 -1.67 -7.40
CA SER A 9 25.87 -1.64 -8.61
C SER A 9 26.12 -0.20 -9.07
N LYS A 10 27.10 -0.01 -9.97
CA LYS A 10 27.31 1.30 -10.63
C LYS A 10 26.08 1.81 -11.39
N SER A 11 25.19 0.91 -11.79
CA SER A 11 23.91 1.22 -12.44
C SER A 11 22.77 1.53 -11.46
N GLY A 12 23.03 1.56 -10.14
CA GLY A 12 22.03 1.85 -9.12
C GLY A 12 21.12 0.67 -8.76
N ARG A 13 21.42 -0.56 -9.24
CA ARG A 13 20.61 -1.74 -8.96
C ARG A 13 21.07 -2.42 -7.67
N ILE A 14 20.11 -2.93 -6.90
CA ILE A 14 20.35 -3.78 -5.74
C ILE A 14 19.73 -5.15 -6.02
N SER A 15 20.47 -6.22 -5.73
CA SER A 15 19.93 -7.58 -5.80
C SER A 15 19.15 -7.88 -4.53
N LEU A 16 17.86 -8.21 -4.68
CA LEU A 16 17.01 -8.62 -3.58
C LEU A 16 16.97 -10.16 -3.51
N PRO A 17 17.48 -10.78 -2.42
CA PRO A 17 17.45 -12.24 -2.27
C PRO A 17 16.05 -12.82 -2.37
N ALA A 18 15.96 -14.08 -2.79
CA ALA A 18 14.68 -14.76 -3.02
C ALA A 18 13.76 -14.76 -1.79
N ASP A 19 14.33 -14.91 -0.60
CA ASP A 19 13.56 -14.95 0.65
C ASP A 19 12.89 -13.60 0.96
N PHE A 20 13.61 -12.50 0.74
CA PHE A 20 13.06 -11.15 0.89
C PHE A 20 11.99 -10.89 -0.18
N ARG A 21 12.25 -11.27 -1.44
CA ARG A 21 11.24 -11.17 -2.51
C ARG A 21 9.95 -11.89 -2.16
N LYS A 22 10.03 -13.13 -1.66
CA LYS A 22 8.84 -13.90 -1.24
C LYS A 22 8.11 -13.27 -0.06
N ALA A 23 8.85 -12.77 0.92
CA ALA A 23 8.27 -12.16 2.13
C ALA A 23 7.43 -10.91 1.81
N VAL A 24 7.82 -10.14 0.79
CA VAL A 24 7.09 -8.93 0.36
C VAL A 24 6.20 -9.17 -0.87
N GLY A 25 6.00 -10.42 -1.29
CA GLY A 25 5.13 -10.76 -2.43
C GLY A 25 5.72 -10.51 -3.82
N LEU A 26 7.01 -10.17 -3.95
CA LEU A 26 7.72 -9.96 -5.22
C LEU A 26 8.35 -11.25 -5.79
N GLY A 27 7.75 -12.42 -5.51
CA GLY A 27 8.29 -13.73 -5.89
C GLY A 27 8.54 -13.90 -7.39
N HIS A 28 7.71 -13.28 -8.22
CA HIS A 28 7.78 -13.33 -9.69
C HIS A 28 8.32 -12.03 -10.32
N GLY A 29 8.85 -11.11 -9.51
CA GLY A 29 9.04 -9.72 -9.92
C GLY A 29 7.75 -8.91 -9.75
N GLY A 30 7.82 -7.61 -9.99
CA GLY A 30 6.70 -6.69 -9.83
C GLY A 30 7.15 -5.25 -9.67
N ASP A 31 6.19 -4.33 -9.71
CA ASP A 31 6.44 -2.92 -9.49
C ASP A 31 6.50 -2.59 -8.00
N VAL A 32 7.42 -1.70 -7.66
CA VAL A 32 7.64 -1.24 -6.29
C VAL A 32 7.63 0.28 -6.24
N VAL A 33 7.15 0.80 -5.12
CA VAL A 33 7.29 2.22 -4.80
C VAL A 33 8.54 2.37 -3.93
N VAL A 34 9.44 3.24 -4.36
CA VAL A 34 10.65 3.59 -3.62
C VAL A 34 10.45 4.99 -3.04
N GLU A 35 10.35 5.07 -1.72
CA GLU A 35 10.22 6.33 -1.00
C GLU A 35 11.56 6.67 -0.33
N LEU A 36 11.95 7.93 -0.42
CA LEU A 36 13.03 8.49 0.38
C LEU A 36 12.45 9.13 1.64
N ASN A 37 12.85 8.64 2.81
CA ASN A 37 12.41 9.16 4.10
C ASN A 37 13.64 9.59 4.91
N GLY A 38 14.00 10.87 4.80
CA GLY A 38 15.24 11.40 5.34
C GLY A 38 16.45 10.71 4.71
N ASN A 39 17.12 9.87 5.50
CA ASN A 39 18.31 9.13 5.08
C ASN A 39 18.02 7.63 4.82
N GLU A 40 16.76 7.21 4.86
CA GLU A 40 16.34 5.83 4.62
C GLU A 40 15.61 5.70 3.29
N ILE A 41 15.89 4.61 2.57
CA ILE A 41 15.10 4.20 1.41
C ILE A 41 14.11 3.12 1.86
N ARG A 42 12.83 3.36 1.62
CA ARG A 42 11.77 2.39 1.90
C ARG A 42 11.20 1.88 0.57
N ILE A 43 11.27 0.57 0.38
CA ILE A 43 10.71 -0.11 -0.78
C ILE A 43 9.44 -0.79 -0.33
N LYS A 44 8.32 -0.51 -0.99
CA LYS A 44 7.01 -1.11 -0.71
C LYS A 44 6.42 -1.67 -1.98
N THR A 45 5.61 -2.71 -1.87
CA THR A 45 4.79 -3.15 -3.01
C THR A 45 3.55 -2.29 -3.15
N ILE A 46 2.98 -2.23 -4.36
CA ILE A 46 1.74 -1.50 -4.60
C ILE A 46 0.60 -2.05 -3.73
N ASP A 47 0.51 -3.37 -3.59
CA ASP A 47 -0.49 -4.02 -2.75
C ASP A 47 -0.36 -3.63 -1.27
N GLU A 48 0.88 -3.55 -0.75
CA GLU A 48 1.12 -3.06 0.61
C GLU A 48 0.72 -1.58 0.77
N VAL A 49 0.99 -0.74 -0.23
CA VAL A 49 0.59 0.68 -0.20
C VAL A 49 -0.93 0.81 -0.15
N VAL A 50 -1.65 0.05 -0.99
CA VAL A 50 -3.12 0.02 -1.01
C VAL A 50 -3.68 -0.51 0.31
N SER A 51 -3.15 -1.64 0.80
CA SER A 51 -3.57 -2.24 2.07
C SER A 51 -3.35 -1.28 3.26
N ARG A 52 -2.20 -0.58 3.29
CA ARG A 52 -1.91 0.43 4.31
C ARG A 52 -2.86 1.62 4.22
N ALA A 53 -3.14 2.11 3.01
CA ALA A 53 -4.10 3.20 2.81
C ALA A 53 -5.50 2.78 3.28
N GLN A 54 -5.96 1.58 2.91
CA GLN A 54 -7.23 1.03 3.36
C GLN A 54 -7.28 0.87 4.89
N THR A 55 -6.19 0.41 5.51
CA THR A 55 -6.08 0.26 6.96
C THR A 55 -6.14 1.61 7.67
N LEU A 56 -5.42 2.62 7.17
CA LEU A 56 -5.46 3.98 7.71
C LEU A 56 -6.85 4.59 7.60
N THR A 57 -7.50 4.44 6.44
CA THR A 57 -8.88 4.86 6.20
C THR A 57 -9.84 4.17 7.18
N ARG A 58 -9.70 2.86 7.42
CA ARG A 58 -10.49 2.14 8.43
C ARG A 58 -10.22 2.63 9.85
N HIS A 59 -8.98 2.94 10.22
CA HIS A 59 -8.69 3.51 11.54
C HIS A 59 -9.28 4.90 11.74
N LEU A 60 -9.27 5.75 10.71
CA LEU A 60 -9.76 7.13 10.78
C LEU A 60 -11.29 7.21 10.64
N LEU A 61 -11.92 6.29 9.91
CA LEU A 61 -13.35 6.34 9.57
C LEU A 61 -14.17 5.20 10.18
N GLY A 62 -13.54 4.19 10.79
CA GLY A 62 -14.16 2.93 11.24
C GLY A 62 -15.20 3.02 12.35
N GLY A 63 -15.56 4.23 12.79
CA GLY A 63 -16.65 4.47 13.73
C GLY A 63 -17.82 5.26 13.16
N LYS A 64 -17.81 5.65 11.88
CA LYS A 64 -18.87 6.48 11.27
C LYS A 64 -19.67 5.67 10.23
N PRO A 65 -20.90 5.22 10.55
CA PRO A 65 -21.76 4.49 9.62
C PRO A 65 -22.02 5.24 8.30
N SER A 66 -21.98 6.58 8.36
CA SER A 66 -22.15 7.49 7.22
C SER A 66 -20.96 7.53 6.26
N ALA A 67 -19.79 7.01 6.65
CA ALA A 67 -18.59 6.96 5.80
C ALA A 67 -18.51 5.65 4.98
N SER A 68 -19.54 4.81 5.06
CA SER A 68 -19.61 3.57 4.28
C SER A 68 -20.12 3.84 2.85
N VAL A 69 -19.69 2.98 1.92
CA VAL A 69 -20.18 3.00 0.53
C VAL A 69 -21.69 2.78 0.50
N ASP A 70 -22.23 1.94 1.37
CA ASP A 70 -23.66 1.68 1.46
C ASP A 70 -24.46 2.92 1.88
N ALA A 71 -23.96 3.70 2.85
CA ALA A 71 -24.60 4.95 3.26
C ALA A 71 -24.62 5.98 2.12
N PHE A 72 -23.51 6.10 1.37
CA PHE A 72 -23.43 6.97 0.20
C PHE A 72 -24.39 6.54 -0.92
N LEU A 73 -24.47 5.25 -1.21
CA LEU A 73 -25.38 4.72 -2.23
C LEU A 73 -26.85 4.88 -1.81
N ALA A 74 -27.17 4.72 -0.52
CA ALA A 74 -28.51 4.94 0.01
C ALA A 74 -28.93 6.42 -0.02
N GLU A 75 -27.99 7.35 0.15
CA GLU A 75 -28.21 8.78 -0.06
C GLU A 75 -28.49 9.08 -1.54
N ARG A 76 -27.63 8.61 -2.45
CA ARG A 76 -27.81 8.79 -3.90
C ARG A 76 -29.14 8.24 -4.43
N ARG A 77 -29.59 7.09 -3.92
CA ARG A 77 -30.92 6.53 -4.28
C ARG A 77 -32.08 7.38 -3.77
N ARG A 78 -31.96 7.97 -2.58
CA ARG A 78 -32.98 8.87 -2.02
C ARG A 78 -33.07 10.18 -2.80
N ASP A 79 -31.94 10.73 -3.22
CA ASP A 79 -31.92 11.94 -4.05
C ASP A 79 -32.52 11.68 -5.43
N ALA A 80 -32.17 10.55 -6.06
CA ALA A 80 -32.75 10.15 -7.36
C ALA A 80 -34.25 9.81 -7.30
N SER A 81 -34.83 9.62 -6.12
CA SER A 81 -36.28 9.40 -5.94
C SER A 81 -37.04 10.70 -5.67
N LYS A 82 -36.34 11.83 -5.51
CA LYS A 82 -36.91 13.17 -5.25
C LYS A 82 -36.91 14.08 -6.48
N GLU A 83 -36.22 13.67 -7.55
CA GLU A 83 -36.31 14.25 -8.90
C GLU A 83 -37.36 13.48 -9.73
#